data_AF-A0A6N8H794-F1
#
_entry.id   AF-A0A6N8H794-F1
#
_cell.length_a   1.000
_cell.length_b   1.000
_cell.length_c   1.000
_cell.angle_alpha   90.00
_cell.angle_beta   90.00
_cell.angle_gamma   90.00
#
_symmetry.space_group_name_H-M   'P 1'
#
loop_
_entity.id
_entity.type
_entity.pdbx_description
1 polymer ?
#
loop_
_entity_poly.entity_id
_entity_poly.type
_entity_poly.pdbx_seq_one_letter_code
_entity_poly.pdbx_strand_id
1 'polypeptide(L)'
;MARDSGLILRSSPAGGVGRFLCWRRGLCCLLLRCPGWQCFARRVQRVDAALAARFVPRYEARLASLQAKNTALHKHLAGAQIALAENDALRQWAGIERPAGRWQAARVVFRWHDHAELAGVYPVGAAVCDEQGRFAGRITEAGADRCTLTFAGISLLPPALPGSRPGCCKRTGG
;
A
#
# COMPACT_ATOMS: atom_id res chain seq x y z
N MET A 1 -50.09 -32.93 -34.49
CA MET A 1 -50.95 -31.81 -34.04
C MET A 1 -50.12 -30.55 -34.03
N ALA A 2 -50.43 -29.66 -34.97
CA ALA A 2 -49.77 -28.38 -35.20
C ALA A 2 -50.25 -27.33 -34.20
N ARG A 3 -49.33 -26.47 -33.74
CA ARG A 3 -49.64 -25.10 -33.31
C ARG A 3 -48.51 -24.19 -33.74
N ASP A 4 -48.64 -23.74 -34.99
CA ASP A 4 -47.97 -22.58 -35.54
C ASP A 4 -48.31 -21.36 -34.68
N SER A 5 -47.32 -20.81 -33.97
CA SER A 5 -47.40 -19.47 -33.41
C SER A 5 -46.52 -18.58 -34.27
N GLY A 6 -47.12 -18.09 -35.35
CA GLY A 6 -46.48 -17.17 -36.28
C GLY A 6 -46.12 -15.86 -35.59
N LEU A 7 -44.82 -15.58 -35.52
CA LEU A 7 -44.33 -14.21 -35.47
C LEU A 7 -43.69 -13.92 -36.82
N ILE A 8 -44.54 -13.45 -37.73
CA ILE A 8 -44.17 -12.82 -38.98
C ILE A 8 -43.35 -11.57 -38.60
N LEU A 9 -42.03 -11.65 -38.77
CA LEU A 9 -41.16 -10.48 -38.77
C LEU A 9 -41.53 -9.63 -40.00
N ARG A 10 -42.51 -8.73 -39.82
CA ARG A 10 -42.73 -7.62 -40.72
C ARG A 10 -41.45 -6.78 -40.69
N SER A 11 -40.77 -6.70 -41.83
CA SER A 11 -39.77 -5.68 -42.11
C SER A 11 -40.42 -4.30 -41.97
N SER A 12 -40.26 -3.69 -40.80
CA SER A 12 -40.56 -2.27 -40.59
C SER A 12 -39.60 -1.44 -41.44
N PRO A 13 -40.06 -0.37 -42.12
CA PRO A 13 -39.26 0.28 -43.14
C PRO A 13 -38.01 0.88 -42.51
N ALA A 14 -36.85 0.46 -43.01
CA ALA A 14 -35.57 1.11 -42.82
C ALA A 14 -35.62 2.50 -43.49
N GLY A 15 -36.29 3.45 -42.87
CA GLY A 15 -36.59 4.75 -43.44
C GLY A 15 -36.54 5.86 -42.40
N GLY A 16 -35.46 5.94 -41.62
CA GLY A 16 -35.30 7.05 -40.67
C GLY A 16 -33.99 7.08 -39.92
N VAL A 17 -33.43 5.91 -39.57
CA VAL A 17 -32.24 5.81 -38.70
C VAL A 17 -31.00 6.41 -39.36
N GLY A 18 -30.83 6.21 -40.67
CA GLY A 18 -29.72 6.81 -41.43
C GLY A 18 -29.77 8.33 -41.48
N ARG A 19 -30.98 8.92 -41.51
CA ARG A 19 -31.15 10.38 -41.59
C ARG A 19 -30.88 11.04 -40.24
N PHE A 20 -31.29 10.43 -39.13
CA PHE A 20 -30.96 10.90 -37.77
C PHE A 20 -29.47 10.78 -37.44
N LEU A 21 -28.80 9.69 -37.80
CA LEU A 21 -27.33 9.58 -37.62
C LEU A 21 -26.59 10.60 -38.51
N CYS A 22 -27.04 10.81 -39.75
CA CYS A 22 -26.42 11.78 -40.65
C CYS A 22 -26.64 13.23 -40.17
N TRP A 23 -27.83 13.56 -39.67
CA TRP A 23 -28.13 14.86 -39.05
C TRP A 23 -27.31 15.09 -37.78
N ARG A 24 -27.20 14.09 -36.91
CA ARG A 24 -26.43 14.18 -35.67
C ARG A 24 -24.94 14.36 -35.92
N ARG A 25 -24.42 13.69 -36.96
CA ARG A 25 -23.02 13.80 -37.41
C ARG A 25 -22.78 15.15 -38.09
N GLY A 26 -23.72 15.63 -38.91
CA GLY A 26 -23.70 16.97 -39.52
C GLY A 26 -23.77 18.10 -38.48
N LEU A 27 -24.61 17.95 -37.45
CA LEU A 27 -24.73 18.89 -36.33
C LEU A 27 -23.45 18.93 -35.47
N CYS A 28 -22.85 17.77 -35.17
CA CYS A 28 -21.54 17.72 -34.51
C CYS A 28 -20.44 18.36 -35.36
N CYS A 29 -20.41 18.11 -36.67
CA CYS A 29 -19.46 18.76 -37.58
C CYS A 29 -19.68 20.27 -37.64
N LEU A 30 -20.93 20.75 -37.64
CA LEU A 30 -21.27 22.17 -37.57
C LEU A 30 -20.84 22.81 -36.24
N LEU A 31 -21.09 22.15 -35.11
CA LEU A 31 -20.65 22.60 -33.79
C LEU A 31 -19.12 22.62 -33.66
N LEU A 32 -18.41 21.64 -34.24
CA LEU A 32 -16.94 21.66 -34.33
C LEU A 32 -16.42 22.74 -35.31
N ARG A 33 -17.19 23.12 -36.34
CA ARG A 33 -16.86 24.16 -37.32
C ARG A 33 -17.20 25.57 -36.82
N CYS A 34 -18.02 25.70 -35.78
CA CYS A 34 -18.33 26.98 -35.15
C CYS A 34 -17.07 27.57 -34.50
N PRO A 35 -16.65 28.79 -34.89
CA PRO A 35 -15.42 29.40 -34.39
C PRO A 35 -15.45 29.59 -32.87
N GLY A 36 -16.62 29.85 -32.28
CA GLY A 36 -16.80 29.96 -30.82
C GLY A 36 -16.43 28.68 -30.06
N TRP A 37 -16.80 27.50 -30.58
CA TRP A 37 -16.48 26.21 -29.94
C TRP A 37 -14.99 25.89 -30.06
N GLN A 38 -14.37 26.21 -31.20
CA GLN A 38 -12.92 26.09 -31.41
C GLN A 38 -12.15 27.02 -30.48
N CYS A 39 -12.61 28.26 -30.29
CA CYS A 39 -12.02 29.21 -29.36
C CYS A 39 -12.13 28.72 -27.91
N PHE A 40 -13.28 28.16 -27.52
CA PHE A 40 -13.48 27.56 -26.20
C PHE A 40 -12.57 26.34 -25.98
N ALA A 41 -12.54 25.38 -26.91
CA ALA A 41 -11.68 24.21 -26.85
C ALA A 41 -10.19 24.61 -26.77
N ARG A 42 -9.77 25.61 -27.57
CA ARG A 42 -8.40 26.13 -27.53
C ARG A 42 -8.08 26.86 -26.23
N ARG A 43 -9.08 27.52 -25.61
CA ARG A 43 -8.93 28.16 -24.30
C ARG A 43 -8.80 27.12 -23.20
N VAL A 44 -9.59 26.05 -23.23
CA VAL A 44 -9.46 24.89 -22.32
C VAL A 44 -8.09 24.23 -22.47
N GLN A 45 -7.63 23.97 -23.70
CA GLN A 45 -6.30 23.41 -23.95
C GLN A 45 -5.17 24.33 -23.45
N ARG A 46 -5.31 25.66 -23.53
CA ARG A 46 -4.33 26.60 -22.99
C ARG A 46 -4.32 26.61 -21.46
N VAL A 47 -5.49 26.53 -20.83
CA VAL A 47 -5.60 26.42 -19.37
C VAL A 47 -5.00 25.10 -18.90
N ASP A 48 -5.31 24.00 -19.58
CA ASP A 48 -4.76 22.68 -19.29
C ASP A 48 -3.24 22.64 -19.48
N ALA A 49 -2.72 23.19 -20.59
CA ALA A 49 -1.27 23.32 -20.80
C ALA A 49 -0.59 24.21 -19.75
N ALA A 50 -1.24 25.30 -19.31
CA ALA A 50 -0.72 26.17 -18.26
C ALA A 50 -0.73 25.49 -16.88
N LEU A 51 -1.77 24.70 -16.60
CA LEU A 51 -1.88 23.88 -15.40
C LEU A 51 -0.79 22.79 -15.40
N ALA A 52 -0.67 22.06 -16.52
CA ALA A 52 0.35 21.05 -16.71
C ALA A 52 1.76 21.63 -16.54
N ALA A 53 2.07 22.76 -17.19
CA ALA A 53 3.36 23.42 -17.05
C ALA A 53 3.70 23.81 -15.60
N ARG A 54 2.70 24.11 -14.77
CA ARG A 54 2.91 24.50 -13.37
C ARG A 54 3.03 23.31 -12.41
N PHE A 55 2.27 22.24 -12.64
CA PHE A 55 2.18 21.12 -11.70
C PHE A 55 2.98 19.88 -12.11
N VAL A 56 3.05 19.55 -13.40
CA VAL A 56 3.74 18.36 -13.92
C VAL A 56 5.21 18.31 -13.47
N PRO A 57 6.00 19.41 -13.54
CA PRO A 57 7.40 19.35 -13.12
C PRO A 57 7.58 18.94 -11.64
N ARG A 58 6.67 19.37 -10.77
CA ARG A 58 6.70 19.00 -9.34
C ARG A 58 6.37 17.53 -9.13
N TYR A 59 5.39 17.01 -9.86
CA TYR A 59 5.02 15.60 -9.78
C TYR A 59 6.10 14.70 -10.37
N GLU A 60 6.67 15.06 -11.52
CA GLU A 60 7.79 14.33 -12.12
C GLU A 60 9.02 14.33 -11.21
N ALA A 61 9.37 15.47 -10.61
CA ALA A 61 10.46 15.54 -9.63
C ALA A 61 10.19 14.65 -8.40
N ARG A 62 8.94 14.62 -7.93
CA ARG A 62 8.56 13.76 -6.80
C ARG A 62 8.60 12.28 -7.18
N LEU A 63 8.15 11.93 -8.37
CA LEU A 63 8.18 10.57 -8.90
C LEU A 63 9.63 10.09 -9.06
N ALA A 64 10.49 10.91 -9.66
CA ALA A 64 11.91 10.63 -9.79
C ALA A 64 12.59 10.44 -8.42
N SER A 65 12.27 11.29 -7.44
CA SER A 65 12.77 11.14 -6.06
C SER A 65 12.31 9.84 -5.41
N LEU A 66 11.05 9.45 -5.57
CA LEU A 66 10.53 8.18 -5.04
C LEU A 66 11.16 6.98 -5.73
N GLN A 67 11.36 7.04 -7.05
CA GLN A 67 12.02 5.99 -7.80
C GLN A 67 13.49 5.84 -7.41
N ALA A 68 14.21 6.95 -7.18
CA ALA A 68 15.57 6.93 -6.65
C ALA A 68 15.63 6.29 -5.25
N LYS A 69 14.67 6.62 -4.37
CA LYS A 69 14.57 5.98 -3.04
C LYS A 69 14.27 4.49 -3.14
N ASN A 70 13.37 4.10 -4.04
CA ASN A 70 13.02 2.70 -4.21
C ASN A 70 14.21 1.88 -4.73
N THR A 71 14.92 2.40 -5.73
CA THR A 71 16.14 1.75 -6.23
C THR A 71 17.25 1.66 -5.17
N ALA A 72 17.42 2.70 -4.34
CA ALA A 72 18.34 2.65 -3.21
C ALA A 72 17.94 1.57 -2.19
N LEU A 73 16.66 1.49 -1.82
CA LEU A 73 16.15 0.45 -0.92
C LEU A 73 16.36 -0.96 -1.48
N HIS A 74 16.10 -1.18 -2.77
CA HIS A 74 16.36 -2.46 -3.41
C HIS A 74 17.85 -2.84 -3.38
N LYS A 75 18.76 -1.88 -3.60
CA LYS A 75 20.20 -2.12 -3.46
C LYS A 75 20.58 -2.50 -2.03
N HIS A 76 20.04 -1.81 -1.03
CA HIS A 76 20.26 -2.16 0.38
C HIS A 76 19.73 -3.55 0.71
N LEU A 77 18.55 -3.92 0.21
CA LEU A 77 17.99 -5.26 0.40
C LEU A 77 18.84 -6.34 -0.24
N ALA A 78 19.31 -6.13 -1.47
CA ALA A 78 20.20 -7.08 -2.15
C ALA A 78 21.52 -7.24 -1.39
N GLY A 79 22.12 -6.14 -0.92
CA GLY A 79 23.33 -6.19 -0.08
C GLY A 79 23.11 -6.92 1.24
N ALA A 80 21.98 -6.67 1.91
CA ALA A 80 21.62 -7.36 3.15
C ALA A 80 21.38 -8.87 2.92
N GLN A 81 20.78 -9.27 1.80
CA GLN A 81 20.59 -10.67 1.45
C GLN A 81 21.91 -11.42 1.27
N ILE A 82 22.90 -10.79 0.65
CA ILE A 82 24.25 -11.38 0.51
C ILE A 82 24.88 -11.58 1.89
N ALA A 83 24.83 -10.56 2.75
CA ALA A 83 25.37 -10.66 4.12
C ALA A 83 24.63 -11.72 4.97
N LEU A 84 23.33 -11.89 4.77
CA LEU A 84 22.56 -12.95 5.43
C LEU A 84 22.99 -14.35 4.96
N ALA A 85 23.17 -14.54 3.65
CA ALA A 85 23.63 -15.81 3.09
C ALA A 85 25.03 -16.19 3.60
N GLU A 86 25.93 -15.22 3.69
CA GLU A 86 27.26 -15.42 4.29
C GLU A 86 27.16 -15.77 5.78
N ASN A 87 26.32 -15.06 6.55
CA ASN A 87 26.11 -15.37 7.96
C ASN A 87 25.55 -16.78 8.17
N ASP A 88 24.62 -17.21 7.32
CA ASP A 88 24.04 -18.54 7.37
C ASP A 88 25.09 -19.62 7.01
N ALA A 89 25.98 -19.36 6.04
CA ALA A 89 27.11 -20.24 5.74
C ALA A 89 28.12 -20.35 6.91
N LEU A 90 28.47 -19.22 7.54
CA LEU A 90 29.34 -19.19 8.72
C LEU A 90 28.73 -19.94 9.90
N ARG A 91 27.41 -19.84 10.10
CA ARG A 91 26.69 -20.59 11.14
C ARG A 91 26.67 -22.09 10.87
N GLN A 92 26.44 -22.49 9.62
CA GLN A 92 26.53 -23.89 9.21
C GLN A 92 27.92 -24.45 9.49
N TRP A 93 28.98 -23.70 9.15
CA TRP A 93 30.35 -24.07 9.47
C TRP A 93 30.60 -24.18 10.99
N ALA A 94 30.09 -23.23 11.77
CA ALA A 94 30.26 -23.21 13.22
C ALA A 94 29.31 -24.18 13.98
N GLY A 95 28.40 -24.87 13.29
CA GLY A 95 27.37 -25.71 13.92
C GLY A 95 26.39 -24.94 14.81
N ILE A 96 26.23 -23.63 14.60
CA ILE A 96 25.36 -22.78 15.43
C ILE A 96 23.98 -22.69 14.78
N GLU A 97 22.99 -23.29 15.42
CA GLU A 97 21.61 -23.18 14.96
C GLU A 97 21.05 -21.75 15.16
N ARG A 98 20.25 -21.30 14.19
CA ARG A 98 19.50 -20.06 14.30
C ARG A 98 18.18 -20.36 15.02
N PRO A 99 17.86 -19.69 16.16
CA PRO A 99 16.57 -19.91 16.80
C PRO A 99 15.45 -19.44 15.86
N ALA A 100 14.72 -20.40 15.29
CA ALA A 100 13.62 -20.20 14.35
C ALA A 100 12.41 -19.59 15.07
N GLY A 101 12.49 -18.29 15.36
CA GLY A 101 11.36 -17.52 15.88
C GLY A 101 10.69 -16.75 14.77
N ARG A 102 9.38 -16.94 14.57
CA ARG A 102 8.58 -16.07 13.70
C ARG A 102 8.31 -14.77 14.46
N TRP A 103 8.65 -13.64 13.85
CA TRP A 103 8.24 -12.33 14.34
C TRP A 103 6.74 -12.14 14.07
N GLN A 104 6.01 -11.69 15.08
CA GLN A 104 4.60 -11.39 15.00
C GLN A 104 4.35 -9.92 15.38
N ALA A 105 3.53 -9.25 14.59
CA ALA A 105 3.01 -7.93 14.91
C ALA A 105 2.21 -7.97 16.21
N ALA A 106 2.54 -7.10 17.16
CA ALA A 106 1.90 -6.91 18.44
C ALA A 106 1.40 -5.47 18.55
N ARG A 107 0.11 -5.30 18.84
CA ARG A 107 -0.52 -3.99 19.00
C ARG A 107 -0.43 -3.57 20.46
N VAL A 108 0.06 -2.36 20.72
CA VAL A 108 0.01 -1.76 22.06
C VAL A 108 -1.41 -1.27 22.34
N VAL A 109 -2.00 -1.74 23.44
CA VAL A 109 -3.34 -1.34 23.93
C VAL A 109 -3.21 -0.16 24.86
N PHE A 110 -2.32 -0.27 25.84
CA PHE A 110 -2.05 0.77 26.83
C PHE A 110 -0.56 0.91 27.06
N ARG A 111 -0.13 2.11 27.43
CA ARG A 111 1.28 2.42 27.67
C ARG A 111 1.43 3.24 28.94
N TRP A 112 2.33 2.78 29.79
CA TRP A 112 2.79 3.46 30.99
C TRP A 112 4.26 3.84 30.82
N HIS A 113 4.82 4.43 31.88
CA HIS A 113 6.20 4.90 31.90
C HIS A 113 7.22 3.76 32.01
N ASP A 114 6.82 2.65 32.63
CA ASP A 114 7.61 1.49 33.02
C ASP A 114 7.22 0.21 32.26
N HIS A 115 5.96 0.09 31.87
CA HIS A 115 5.43 -1.07 31.13
C HIS A 115 4.41 -0.68 30.04
N ALA A 116 4.06 -1.64 29.18
CA ALA A 116 2.99 -1.51 28.19
C ALA A 116 2.17 -2.79 28.09
N GLU A 117 0.88 -2.66 27.82
CA GLU A 117 -0.01 -3.80 27.53
C GLU A 117 -0.09 -4.02 26.02
N LEU A 118 0.13 -5.25 25.60
CA LEU A 118 0.02 -5.70 24.22
C LEU A 118 -1.25 -6.53 24.04
N ALA A 119 -1.91 -6.37 22.90
CA ALA A 119 -3.09 -7.15 22.54
C ALA A 119 -2.67 -8.52 22.01
N GLY A 120 -3.24 -9.58 22.55
CA GLY A 120 -2.96 -10.97 22.16
C GLY A 120 -2.18 -11.75 23.22
N VAL A 121 -2.00 -13.04 22.93
CA VAL A 121 -1.29 -13.99 23.79
C VAL A 121 0.11 -14.25 23.23
N TYR A 122 1.10 -13.99 24.06
CA TYR A 122 2.51 -14.14 23.74
C TYR A 122 3.23 -14.79 24.92
N PRO A 123 4.26 -15.62 24.65
CA PRO A 123 4.96 -16.31 25.72
C PRO A 123 5.74 -15.31 26.60
N VAL A 124 5.73 -15.57 27.92
CA VAL A 124 6.57 -14.82 28.87
C VAL A 124 8.04 -15.00 28.50
N GLY A 125 8.80 -13.92 28.59
CA GLY A 125 10.20 -13.85 28.18
C GLY A 125 10.40 -13.54 26.69
N ALA A 126 9.34 -13.46 25.88
CA ALA A 126 9.44 -13.05 24.48
C ALA A 126 10.05 -11.66 24.35
N ALA A 127 11.04 -11.53 23.45
CA ALA A 127 11.61 -10.24 23.09
C ALA A 127 10.63 -9.45 22.21
N VAL A 128 10.48 -8.17 22.52
CA VAL A 128 9.68 -7.23 21.73
C VAL A 128 10.60 -6.15 21.19
N CYS A 129 10.45 -5.88 19.90
CA CYS A 129 11.19 -4.86 19.20
C CYS A 129 10.25 -3.75 18.70
N ASP A 130 10.81 -2.56 18.52
CA ASP A 130 10.16 -1.45 17.84
C ASP A 130 10.08 -1.69 16.32
N GLU A 131 9.47 -0.73 15.61
CA GLU A 131 9.33 -0.78 14.14
C GLU A 131 10.69 -0.79 13.42
N GLN A 132 11.74 -0.25 14.06
CA GLN A 132 13.10 -0.22 13.55
C GLN A 132 13.88 -1.50 13.89
N GLY A 133 13.26 -2.47 14.57
CA GLY A 133 13.87 -3.72 15.00
C GLY A 133 14.76 -3.61 16.25
N ARG A 134 14.76 -2.46 16.94
CA ARG A 134 15.49 -2.25 18.19
C ARG A 134 14.74 -2.90 19.33
N PHE A 135 15.49 -3.44 20.27
CA PHE A 135 14.93 -4.10 21.44
C PHE A 135 14.20 -3.10 22.34
N ALA A 136 12.89 -3.26 22.49
CA ALA A 136 12.04 -2.42 23.33
C ALA A 136 11.89 -2.99 24.74
N GLY A 137 11.90 -4.32 24.88
CA GLY A 137 11.73 -4.98 26.18
C GLY A 137 11.39 -6.46 26.08
N ARG A 138 10.93 -7.03 27.20
CA ARG A 138 10.44 -8.41 27.28
C ARG A 138 9.05 -8.47 27.87
N ILE A 139 8.30 -9.48 27.45
CA ILE A 139 7.02 -9.81 28.03
C ILE A 139 7.25 -10.44 29.41
N THR A 140 6.68 -9.86 30.45
CA THR A 140 6.83 -10.30 31.83
C THR A 140 5.60 -11.05 32.32
N GLU A 141 4.43 -10.75 31.78
CA GLU A 141 3.17 -11.41 32.14
C GLU A 141 2.36 -11.73 30.89
N ALA A 142 1.76 -12.92 30.87
CA ALA A 142 0.88 -13.39 29.79
C ALA A 142 -0.52 -13.62 30.36
N GLY A 143 -1.49 -12.84 29.89
CA GLY A 143 -2.92 -13.03 30.15
C GLY A 143 -3.62 -13.75 28.99
N ALA A 144 -4.94 -13.95 29.14
CA ALA A 144 -5.76 -14.69 28.16
C ALA A 144 -5.95 -13.94 26.83
N ASP A 145 -5.92 -12.60 26.86
CA ASP A 145 -6.12 -11.73 25.70
C ASP A 145 -5.15 -10.54 25.65
N ARG A 146 -4.37 -10.34 26.72
CA ARG A 146 -3.40 -9.24 26.87
C ARG A 146 -2.12 -9.74 27.52
N CYS A 147 -0.99 -9.15 27.14
CA CYS A 147 0.30 -9.42 27.75
C CYS A 147 0.97 -8.13 28.21
N THR A 148 1.66 -8.19 29.35
CA THR A 148 2.41 -7.05 29.90
C THR A 148 3.86 -7.12 29.44
N LEU A 149 4.32 -6.06 28.81
CA LEU A 149 5.71 -5.80 28.42
C LEU A 149 6.37 -4.90 29.45
N THR A 150 7.54 -5.28 29.96
CA THR A 150 8.41 -4.38 30.71
C THR A 150 9.50 -3.81 29.79
N PHE A 151 9.68 -2.49 29.82
CA PHE A 151 10.67 -1.81 28.98
C PHE A 151 12.11 -2.09 29.44
N ALA A 152 13.03 -2.24 28.49
CA ALA A 152 14.45 -2.44 28.79
C ALA A 152 15.19 -1.10 28.95
N GLY A 153 15.48 -0.72 30.20
CA GLY A 153 16.33 0.41 30.56
C GLY A 153 15.58 1.71 30.89
N ILE A 154 16.09 2.45 31.88
CA ILE A 154 15.48 3.67 32.43
C ILE A 154 15.81 4.93 31.60
N SER A 155 16.76 4.85 30.66
CA SER A 155 17.40 6.06 30.07
C SER A 155 17.15 6.31 28.58
N LEU A 156 16.31 5.52 27.92
CA LEU A 156 15.83 5.85 26.59
C LEU A 156 14.35 5.52 26.57
N LEU A 157 13.52 6.48 26.96
CA LEU A 157 12.12 6.52 26.58
C LEU A 157 12.10 6.22 25.07
N PRO A 158 11.63 5.05 24.59
CA PRO A 158 11.67 4.79 23.16
C PRO A 158 10.84 5.90 22.52
N PRO A 159 11.42 6.66 21.55
CA PRO A 159 10.69 7.73 20.89
C PRO A 159 9.43 7.09 20.37
N ALA A 160 8.30 7.60 20.86
CA ALA A 160 6.94 7.12 20.67
C ALA A 160 6.82 5.84 19.84
N LEU A 161 6.26 4.77 20.41
CA LEU A 161 5.41 3.89 19.58
C LEU A 161 4.25 4.79 19.20
N PRO A 162 4.24 5.47 18.05
CA PRO A 162 3.22 6.44 17.75
C PRO A 162 1.98 5.61 17.41
N GLY A 163 0.87 5.91 18.06
CA GLY A 163 -0.50 5.48 17.76
C GLY A 163 -0.69 4.28 16.81
N SER A 164 -1.43 3.27 17.26
CA SER A 164 -2.04 2.21 16.44
C SER A 164 -1.12 1.27 15.64
N ARG A 165 0.20 1.45 15.65
CA ARG A 165 1.09 0.65 14.80
C ARG A 165 1.77 -0.48 15.57
N PRO A 166 1.82 -1.69 14.98
CA PRO A 166 2.28 -2.86 15.70
C PRO A 166 3.81 -2.88 15.84
N GLY A 167 4.30 -3.09 17.06
CA GLY A 167 5.67 -3.55 17.30
C GLY A 167 5.81 -5.03 16.93
N CYS A 168 7.03 -5.57 16.85
CA CYS A 168 7.24 -6.98 16.51
C CYS A 168 7.70 -7.77 17.74
N CYS A 169 6.98 -8.83 18.09
CA CYS A 169 7.36 -9.76 19.16
C CYS A 169 7.86 -11.09 18.57
N LYS A 170 8.85 -11.70 19.20
CA LYS A 170 9.36 -13.01 18.80
C LYS A 170 8.47 -14.10 19.39
N ARG A 171 7.77 -14.87 18.56
CA ARG A 171 7.10 -16.10 19.02
C ARG A 171 8.17 -17.17 19.20
N THR A 172 8.50 -17.51 20.44
CA THR A 172 9.16 -18.76 20.79
C THR A 172 8.08 -19.84 20.80
N GLY A 173 8.04 -20.67 19.77
CA GLY A 173 7.14 -21.82 19.73
C GLY A 173 7.52 -22.83 20.81
N GLY A 174 6.50 -23.46 21.41
CA GLY A 174 6.64 -24.75 22.07
C GLY A 174 6.64 -25.89 21.06
#